data_AF-A0A6J8DG83-F1
#
_entry.id   AF-A0A6J8DG83-F1
#
_cell.length_a   1.000
_cell.length_b   1.000
_cell.length_c   1.000
_cell.angle_alpha   90.00
_cell.angle_beta   90.00
_cell.angle_gamma   90.00
#
_symmetry.space_group_name_H-M   'P 1'
#
loop_
_entity.id
_entity.type
_entity.pdbx_description
1 polymer ?
#
loop_
_entity_poly.entity_id
_entity_poly.type
_entity_poly.pdbx_seq_one_letter_code
_entity_poly.pdbx_strand_id
1 'polypeptide(L)'
;MIDKNVLLGCIYIPPENAKYASNDAFNDIETEMSDLIEKTKSYVSLVGDLNAKTKLLSDIVILDSKLFEILDDIVDDDVLSYVYNYENLLQNDVPIKRYSTDISVPNNYGYKLIDFCKRNNLYIGNGRLPGKDFLVGEKSCKNVSLIDYILFSSHVFPLFKSFYVSEFNPLFSDVHSSLCFKFHAPVNNFTINSLDDSSNTPTHVPRWIPTKQNQFIESINNDVTMFTTIESLLNELDEKGQGQHTKNTINSVVSKVGELFKNSAKKVFGSEENRDAMRKASKKYKTQMNTKYKKLQHNCEQDLRNTTKPDRKKFWKILNRFRKREKNKNVDITIEQLYEYFRSLNKNDCEDDPDHLNESVHNLDNQVIIDILDCEITGEEICKAIQSLNNDKAPGDDEIVNEF
;
A
#
# COMPACT_ATOMS: atom_id res chain seq x y z
N MET A 1 -14.60 28.56 -2.37
CA MET A 1 -14.56 27.22 -3.02
C MET A 1 -13.20 27.10 -3.68
N ILE A 2 -12.61 25.90 -3.72
CA ILE A 2 -11.39 25.67 -4.49
C ILE A 2 -11.71 25.76 -5.99
N ASP A 3 -10.77 26.26 -6.78
CA ASP A 3 -10.86 26.46 -8.23
C ASP A 3 -10.31 25.29 -9.05
N LYS A 4 -9.59 24.35 -8.40
CA LYS A 4 -8.98 23.17 -9.02
C LYS A 4 -9.35 21.88 -8.27
N ASN A 5 -9.20 20.75 -8.96
CA ASN A 5 -9.31 19.43 -8.36
C ASN A 5 -8.20 19.20 -7.33
N VAL A 6 -8.39 18.22 -6.44
CA VAL A 6 -7.37 17.77 -5.49
C VAL A 6 -7.01 16.32 -5.77
N LEU A 7 -5.73 16.05 -6.01
CA LEU A 7 -5.16 14.70 -6.05
C LEU A 7 -4.81 14.26 -4.64
N LEU A 8 -5.27 13.07 -4.26
CA LEU A 8 -4.91 12.43 -2.99
C LEU A 8 -3.99 11.25 -3.28
N GLY A 9 -2.72 11.36 -2.90
CA GLY A 9 -1.73 10.30 -3.01
C GLY A 9 -1.55 9.55 -1.69
N CYS A 10 -1.46 8.22 -1.74
CA CYS A 10 -1.13 7.39 -0.58
C CYS A 10 0.32 6.92 -0.70
N ILE A 11 1.15 7.19 0.31
CA ILE A 11 2.60 6.94 0.27
C ILE A 11 3.03 5.99 1.38
N TYR A 12 3.94 5.09 1.04
CA TYR A 12 4.71 4.31 2.00
C TYR A 12 6.19 4.39 1.65
N ILE A 13 7.01 4.87 2.58
CA ILE A 13 8.48 4.83 2.46
C ILE A 13 8.99 3.82 3.50
N PRO A 14 9.69 2.74 3.10
CA PRO A 14 10.27 1.79 4.04
C PRO A 14 11.21 2.47 5.05
N PRO A 15 11.39 1.97 6.28
CA PRO A 15 12.35 2.53 7.24
C PRO A 15 13.79 2.59 6.69
N GLU A 16 14.59 3.59 7.08
CA GLU A 16 15.96 3.81 6.57
C GLU A 16 16.88 2.58 6.59
N ASN A 17 16.67 1.68 7.56
CA ASN A 17 17.49 0.47 7.74
C ASN A 17 16.87 -0.78 7.09
N ALA A 18 15.77 -0.65 6.36
CA ALA A 18 15.11 -1.77 5.70
C ALA A 18 15.86 -2.17 4.42
N LYS A 19 15.77 -3.45 4.05
CA LYS A 19 16.40 -3.99 2.84
C LYS A 19 15.99 -3.26 1.54
N TYR A 20 14.77 -2.75 1.51
CA TYR A 20 14.19 -2.06 0.36
C TYR A 20 14.17 -0.54 0.52
N ALA A 21 14.92 0.01 1.48
CA ALA A 21 15.04 1.44 1.65
C ALA A 21 15.77 2.05 0.44
N SER A 22 15.09 2.96 -0.26
CA SER A 22 15.71 3.78 -1.30
C SER A 22 16.17 5.11 -0.71
N ASN A 23 17.37 5.56 -1.08
CA ASN A 23 17.82 6.91 -0.77
C ASN A 23 17.10 7.98 -1.60
N ASP A 24 16.55 7.58 -2.74
CA ASP A 24 15.93 8.44 -3.74
C ASP A 24 14.39 8.42 -3.66
N ALA A 25 13.81 7.72 -2.69
CA ALA A 25 12.35 7.58 -2.55
C ALA A 25 11.59 8.93 -2.62
N PHE A 26 12.13 9.98 -1.99
CA PHE A 26 11.53 11.32 -2.05
C PHE A 26 11.64 11.97 -3.44
N ASN A 27 12.72 11.72 -4.18
CA ASN A 27 12.91 12.22 -5.54
C ASN A 27 11.98 11.49 -6.53
N ASP A 28 11.79 10.18 -6.32
CA ASP A 28 10.87 9.37 -7.13
C ASP A 28 9.43 9.88 -6.96
N ILE A 29 9.01 10.10 -5.71
CA ILE A 29 7.70 10.69 -5.37
C ILE A 29 7.55 12.09 -5.99
N GLU A 30 8.59 12.92 -5.89
CA GLU A 30 8.58 14.28 -6.41
C GLU A 30 8.41 14.32 -7.94
N THR A 31 9.10 13.43 -8.65
CA THR A 31 9.03 13.32 -10.10
C THR A 31 7.62 12.90 -10.53
N GLU A 32 7.08 11.83 -9.93
CA GLU A 32 5.74 11.33 -10.26
C GLU A 32 4.65 12.36 -9.91
N MET A 33 4.77 13.00 -8.74
CA MET A 33 3.85 14.05 -8.32
C MET A 33 3.86 15.24 -9.29
N SER A 34 5.05 15.69 -9.71
CA SER A 34 5.20 16.82 -10.64
C SER A 34 4.53 16.51 -11.98
N ASP A 35 4.78 15.32 -12.53
CA ASP A 35 4.14 14.85 -13.76
C ASP A 35 2.60 14.85 -13.67
N LEU A 36 2.06 14.38 -12.55
CA LEU A 36 0.62 14.31 -12.33
C LEU A 36 -0.01 15.69 -12.13
N ILE A 37 0.65 16.58 -11.39
CA ILE A 37 0.20 17.97 -11.21
C ILE A 37 0.22 18.69 -12.56
N GLU A 38 1.27 18.50 -13.36
CA GLU A 38 1.36 19.13 -14.68
C GLU A 38 0.25 18.66 -15.62
N LYS A 39 -0.03 17.35 -15.66
CA LYS A 39 -1.06 16.75 -16.52
C LYS A 39 -2.48 17.15 -16.11
N THR A 40 -2.75 17.18 -14.81
CA THR A 40 -4.12 17.37 -14.30
C THR A 40 -4.45 18.80 -13.89
N LYS A 41 -3.42 19.64 -13.73
CA LYS A 41 -3.53 21.00 -13.17
C LYS A 41 -4.27 21.04 -11.83
N SER A 42 -4.06 20.03 -10.98
CA SER A 42 -4.71 19.85 -9.68
C SER A 42 -3.83 20.33 -8.52
N TYR A 43 -4.44 20.63 -7.38
CA TYR A 43 -3.74 20.67 -6.09
C TYR A 43 -3.44 19.26 -5.60
N VAL A 44 -2.51 19.11 -4.65
CA VAL A 44 -2.11 17.79 -4.15
C VAL A 44 -2.21 17.71 -2.63
N SER A 45 -2.57 16.52 -2.15
CA SER A 45 -2.41 16.09 -0.77
C SER A 45 -1.86 14.68 -0.75
N LEU A 46 -0.86 14.43 0.09
CA LEU A 46 -0.21 13.14 0.22
C LEU A 46 -0.44 12.61 1.64
N VAL A 47 -0.69 11.33 1.81
CA VAL A 47 -0.93 10.72 3.11
C VAL A 47 -0.24 9.38 3.24
N GLY A 48 0.34 9.10 4.40
CA GLY A 48 0.81 7.75 4.74
C GLY A 48 2.08 7.73 5.58
N ASP A 49 2.66 6.54 5.69
CA ASP A 49 3.85 6.27 6.50
C ASP A 49 5.12 6.62 5.73
N LEU A 50 5.74 7.72 6.11
CA LEU A 50 6.97 8.21 5.49
C LEU A 50 8.23 7.74 6.23
N ASN A 51 8.07 7.03 7.36
CA ASN A 51 9.14 6.66 8.29
C ASN A 51 10.09 7.83 8.67
N ALA A 52 9.59 9.06 8.55
CA ALA A 52 10.33 10.30 8.73
C ALA A 52 10.04 10.91 10.11
N LYS A 53 11.06 11.11 10.93
CA LYS A 53 10.94 11.79 12.22
C LYS A 53 11.35 13.23 12.02
N THR A 54 10.41 14.16 12.12
CA THR A 54 10.66 15.58 11.81
C THR A 54 10.72 16.46 13.07
N LYS A 55 10.32 15.94 14.24
CA LYS A 55 10.20 16.69 15.51
C LYS A 55 9.32 17.95 15.40
N LEU A 56 9.94 19.12 15.27
CA LEU A 56 9.34 20.44 15.05
C LEU A 56 10.11 21.22 13.98
N LEU A 57 10.84 20.52 13.09
CA LEU A 57 11.47 21.15 11.93
C LEU A 57 10.40 21.87 11.10
N SER A 58 10.73 23.08 10.66
CA SER A 58 9.86 23.92 9.83
C SER A 58 9.91 23.46 8.38
N ASP A 59 8.74 23.14 7.85
CA ASP A 59 8.42 22.86 6.45
C ASP A 59 8.03 24.12 5.67
N ILE A 60 8.00 25.28 6.33
CA ILE A 60 7.72 26.59 5.70
C ILE A 60 9.03 27.27 5.34
N VAL A 61 9.08 27.86 4.14
CA VAL A 61 10.11 28.82 3.73
C VAL A 61 9.71 30.19 4.25
N ILE A 62 10.53 30.78 5.11
CA ILE A 62 10.34 32.15 5.60
C ILE A 62 11.23 33.05 4.76
N LEU A 63 10.63 33.93 3.98
CA LEU A 63 11.36 34.95 3.23
C LEU A 63 11.80 36.04 4.21
N ASP A 64 13.08 36.43 4.16
CA ASP A 64 13.57 37.52 4.99
C ASP A 64 13.21 38.89 4.37
N SER A 65 13.27 39.94 5.18
CA SER A 65 12.92 41.31 4.77
C SER A 65 13.78 41.83 3.62
N LYS A 66 15.02 41.35 3.49
CA LYS A 66 15.94 41.78 2.42
C LYS A 66 15.60 41.14 1.09
N LEU A 67 15.09 39.91 1.12
CA LEU A 67 14.61 39.21 -0.07
C LEU A 67 13.37 39.89 -0.63
N PHE A 68 12.45 40.35 0.22
CA PHE A 68 11.31 41.18 -0.20
C PHE A 68 11.73 42.46 -0.93
N GLU A 69 12.76 43.16 -0.43
CA GLU A 69 13.30 44.37 -1.08
C GLU A 69 13.94 44.08 -2.46
N ILE A 70 14.47 42.88 -2.69
CA ILE A 70 15.04 42.45 -3.98
C ILE A 70 13.95 42.02 -4.97
N LEU A 71 12.82 41.52 -4.48
CA LEU A 71 11.73 40.97 -5.29
C LEU A 71 10.85 42.03 -5.96
N ASP A 72 10.81 43.26 -5.43
CA ASP A 72 10.11 44.38 -6.09
C ASP A 72 10.68 44.66 -7.49
N ASP A 73 11.95 44.29 -7.75
CA ASP A 73 12.64 44.51 -9.04
C ASP A 73 12.66 43.27 -9.97
N ILE A 74 12.37 42.07 -9.47
CA ILE A 74 12.41 40.81 -10.24
C ILE A 74 11.20 39.94 -9.88
N VAL A 75 10.20 39.92 -10.78
CA VAL A 75 8.99 39.09 -10.67
C VAL A 75 9.35 37.66 -11.07
N ASP A 76 9.96 36.91 -10.16
CA ASP A 76 10.09 35.46 -10.30
C ASP A 76 8.80 34.80 -9.78
N ASP A 77 8.04 34.18 -10.68
CA ASP A 77 6.78 33.50 -10.39
C ASP A 77 6.94 32.45 -9.28
N ASP A 78 8.12 31.80 -9.18
CA ASP A 78 8.39 30.82 -8.14
C ASP A 78 8.44 31.47 -6.76
N VAL A 79 9.02 32.66 -6.65
CA VAL A 79 9.12 33.38 -5.38
C VAL A 79 7.78 33.95 -4.93
N LEU A 80 7.00 34.50 -5.87
CA LEU A 80 5.62 34.91 -5.62
C LEU A 80 4.77 33.73 -5.11
N SER A 81 4.99 32.52 -5.62
CA SER A 81 4.26 31.33 -5.16
C SER A 81 4.46 31.08 -3.65
N TYR A 82 5.68 31.25 -3.12
CA TYR A 82 5.96 31.09 -1.69
C TYR A 82 5.25 32.15 -0.84
N VAL A 83 5.26 33.41 -1.30
CA VAL A 83 4.56 34.52 -0.61
C VAL A 83 3.05 34.23 -0.56
N TYR A 84 2.45 33.92 -1.71
CA TYR A 84 1.02 33.65 -1.79
C TYR A 84 0.61 32.44 -0.95
N ASN A 85 1.40 31.37 -0.95
CA ASN A 85 1.10 30.20 -0.15
C ASN A 85 1.19 30.49 1.35
N TYR A 86 2.19 31.27 1.78
CA TYR A 86 2.31 31.71 3.17
C TYR A 86 1.13 32.59 3.60
N GLU A 87 0.74 33.56 2.78
CA GLU A 87 -0.45 34.39 3.03
C GLU A 87 -1.73 33.56 3.06
N ASN A 88 -1.87 32.57 2.18
CA ASN A 88 -3.02 31.67 2.15
C ASN A 88 -3.14 30.88 3.46
N LEU A 89 -2.03 30.40 4.03
CA LEU A 89 -2.03 29.76 5.35
C LEU A 89 -2.51 30.72 6.44
N LEU A 90 -2.03 31.97 6.44
CA LEU A 90 -2.44 32.97 7.42
C LEU A 90 -3.93 33.34 7.31
N GLN A 91 -4.42 33.55 6.08
CA GLN A 91 -5.81 33.89 5.81
C GLN A 91 -6.79 32.78 6.25
N ASN A 92 -6.32 31.54 6.32
CA ASN A 92 -7.11 30.40 6.75
C ASN A 92 -6.81 29.96 8.19
N ASP A 93 -6.19 30.83 9.00
CA ASP A 93 -5.86 30.57 10.41
C ASP A 93 -5.04 29.29 10.63
N VAL A 94 -4.21 28.91 9.65
CA VAL A 94 -3.33 27.75 9.76
C VAL A 94 -2.11 28.12 10.62
N PRO A 95 -1.80 27.36 11.68
CA PRO A 95 -0.61 27.63 12.48
C PRO A 95 0.68 27.52 11.67
N ILE A 96 1.40 28.63 11.51
CA ILE A 96 2.71 28.66 10.83
C ILE A 96 3.69 27.68 11.49
N LYS A 97 3.75 27.70 12.83
CA LYS A 97 4.47 26.66 13.58
C LYS A 97 3.51 25.50 13.86
N ARG A 98 3.86 24.31 13.35
CA ARG A 98 3.12 23.09 13.69
C ARG A 98 3.36 22.69 15.13
N TYR A 99 2.43 21.88 15.64
CA TYR A 99 2.55 21.22 16.93
C TYR A 99 2.91 19.75 16.72
N SER A 100 3.62 19.19 17.69
CA SER A 100 3.99 17.78 17.70
C SER A 100 4.27 17.34 19.11
N THR A 101 3.66 16.23 19.49
CA THR A 101 3.96 15.50 20.72
C THR A 101 5.19 14.59 20.56
N ASP A 102 5.63 14.34 19.31
CA ASP A 102 6.87 13.64 19.04
C ASP A 102 8.08 14.57 19.21
N ILE A 103 8.85 14.28 20.26
CA ILE A 103 10.07 15.00 20.63
C ILE A 103 11.35 14.28 20.18
N SER A 104 11.21 13.16 19.45
CA SER A 104 12.33 12.36 18.95
C SER A 104 13.29 13.20 18.12
N VAL A 105 14.57 12.85 18.16
CA VAL A 105 15.58 13.48 17.29
C VAL A 105 15.20 13.19 15.82
N PRO A 106 15.24 14.20 14.93
CA PRO A 106 14.99 13.95 13.52
C PRO A 106 15.97 12.96 12.91
N ASN A 107 15.48 12.09 12.02
CA ASN A 107 16.31 11.17 11.22
C ASN A 107 16.56 11.73 9.82
N ASN A 108 17.30 11.01 8.98
CA ASN A 108 17.67 11.47 7.63
C ASN A 108 16.43 11.70 6.77
N TYR A 109 15.45 10.79 6.83
CA TYR A 109 14.15 10.97 6.18
C TYR A 109 13.36 12.14 6.74
N GLY A 110 13.52 12.45 8.02
CA GLY A 110 13.00 13.68 8.63
C GLY A 110 13.49 14.94 7.92
N TYR A 111 14.79 15.05 7.69
CA TYR A 111 15.36 16.19 6.95
C TYR A 111 14.92 16.19 5.48
N LYS A 112 14.98 15.03 4.80
CA LYS A 112 14.53 14.91 3.41
C LYS A 112 13.06 15.26 3.21
N LEU A 113 12.18 14.84 4.13
CA LEU A 113 10.76 15.20 4.10
C LEU A 113 10.56 16.71 4.23
N ILE A 114 11.31 17.38 5.11
CA ILE A 114 11.22 18.83 5.28
C ILE A 114 11.68 19.56 4.02
N ASP A 115 12.76 19.11 3.40
CA ASP A 115 13.25 19.69 2.15
C ASP A 115 12.30 19.40 0.98
N PHE A 116 11.73 18.20 0.92
CA PHE A 116 10.67 17.85 -0.03
C PHE A 116 9.45 18.77 0.13
N CYS A 117 8.98 19.00 1.36
CA CYS A 117 7.85 19.88 1.63
C CYS A 117 8.12 21.31 1.14
N LYS A 118 9.30 21.87 1.47
CA LYS A 118 9.68 23.22 1.06
C LYS A 118 9.77 23.37 -0.45
N ARG A 119 10.46 22.46 -1.14
CA ARG A 119 10.65 22.53 -2.59
C ARG A 119 9.32 22.42 -3.36
N ASN A 120 8.36 21.70 -2.80
CA ASN A 120 7.08 21.42 -3.46
C ASN A 120 5.91 22.24 -2.91
N ASN A 121 6.16 23.25 -2.07
CA ASN A 121 5.12 24.07 -1.45
C ASN A 121 4.04 23.23 -0.73
N LEU A 122 4.45 22.15 -0.06
CA LEU A 122 3.60 21.28 0.73
C LEU A 122 3.79 21.55 2.22
N TYR A 123 2.71 21.37 2.97
CA TYR A 123 2.69 21.61 4.40
C TYR A 123 2.26 20.34 5.14
N ILE A 124 2.94 20.04 6.24
CA ILE A 124 2.56 19.00 7.19
C ILE A 124 1.28 19.43 7.90
N GLY A 125 0.23 18.62 7.82
CA GLY A 125 -1.08 18.86 8.43
C GLY A 125 -1.20 18.38 9.86
N ASN A 126 -0.38 17.42 10.30
CA ASN A 126 -0.35 16.98 11.69
C ASN A 126 -0.03 18.17 12.61
N GLY A 127 -0.87 18.37 13.63
CA GLY A 127 -0.79 19.53 14.53
C GLY A 127 -1.32 20.86 13.96
N ARG A 128 -1.74 20.91 12.69
CA ARG A 128 -2.23 22.13 12.01
C ARG A 128 -3.66 22.05 11.52
N LEU A 129 -4.12 20.87 11.11
CA LEU A 129 -5.45 20.70 10.55
C LEU A 129 -6.54 20.81 11.64
N PRO A 130 -7.71 21.37 11.33
CA PRO A 130 -8.81 21.49 12.30
C PRO A 130 -9.23 20.10 12.76
N GLY A 131 -9.58 19.93 14.04
CA GLY A 131 -9.98 18.64 14.61
C GLY A 131 -9.34 18.36 15.96
N LYS A 132 -9.31 17.09 16.39
CA LYS A 132 -8.74 16.73 17.70
C LYS A 132 -7.22 16.84 17.73
N ASP A 133 -6.57 16.78 16.57
CA ASP A 133 -5.12 16.88 16.47
C ASP A 133 -4.61 18.34 16.34
N PHE A 134 -5.54 19.30 16.22
CA PHE A 134 -5.21 20.72 16.10
C PHE A 134 -4.43 21.21 17.32
N LEU A 135 -3.25 21.80 17.10
CA LEU A 135 -2.31 22.22 18.15
C LEU A 135 -1.78 21.09 19.05
N VAL A 136 -1.90 19.83 18.61
CA VAL A 136 -1.39 18.65 19.32
C VAL A 136 -0.27 17.98 18.53
N GLY A 137 -0.58 17.47 17.33
CA GLY A 137 0.34 16.65 16.55
C GLY A 137 0.65 15.33 17.25
N GLU A 138 -0.37 14.49 17.41
CA GLU A 138 -0.33 13.21 18.10
C GLU A 138 0.59 12.21 17.36
N LYS A 139 1.25 11.34 18.12
CA LYS A 139 2.09 10.28 17.57
C LYS A 139 1.23 9.23 16.88
N SER A 140 1.67 8.82 15.69
CA SER A 140 0.95 7.83 14.88
C SER A 140 1.45 6.40 15.10
N CYS A 141 2.71 6.20 15.51
CA CYS A 141 3.29 4.87 15.70
C CYS A 141 3.55 4.57 17.18
N LYS A 142 2.83 3.57 17.73
CA LYS A 142 2.95 3.04 19.11
C LYS A 142 2.95 4.09 20.24
N ASN A 143 2.43 5.29 20.01
CA ASN A 143 2.59 6.44 20.90
C ASN A 143 4.08 6.76 21.21
N VAL A 144 4.97 6.40 20.28
CA VAL A 144 6.41 6.64 20.32
C VAL A 144 6.79 7.76 19.37
N SER A 145 6.38 7.67 18.11
CA SER A 145 6.77 8.61 17.06
C SER A 145 5.62 9.02 16.15
N LEU A 146 5.76 10.20 15.58
CA LEU A 146 4.94 10.69 14.46
C LEU A 146 5.71 10.43 13.17
N ILE A 147 5.23 9.47 12.39
CA ILE A 147 5.84 9.05 11.11
C ILE A 147 4.82 8.92 9.98
N ASP A 148 3.53 8.85 10.34
CA ASP A 148 2.42 8.90 9.40
C ASP A 148 1.97 10.35 9.27
N TYR A 149 2.08 10.89 8.06
CA TYR A 149 1.77 12.30 7.81
C TYR A 149 0.61 12.46 6.84
N ILE A 150 -0.05 13.61 6.95
CA ILE A 150 -0.80 14.19 5.85
C ILE A 150 -0.07 15.47 5.42
N LEU A 151 0.27 15.54 4.14
CA LEU A 151 0.88 16.69 3.47
C LEU A 151 -0.17 17.31 2.55
N PHE A 152 -0.18 18.63 2.41
CA PHE A 152 -1.18 19.31 1.58
C PHE A 152 -0.63 20.62 1.00
N SER A 153 -1.03 20.95 -0.23
CA SER A 153 -0.87 22.31 -0.75
C SER A 153 -1.76 23.28 0.04
N SER A 154 -1.31 24.51 0.30
CA SER A 154 -2.04 25.56 1.04
C SER A 154 -3.54 25.64 0.70
N HIS A 155 -3.87 25.62 -0.59
CA HIS A 155 -5.21 25.71 -1.16
C HIS A 155 -6.17 24.57 -0.76
N VAL A 156 -5.63 23.43 -0.31
CA VAL A 156 -6.42 22.27 0.14
C VAL A 156 -6.92 22.47 1.58
N PHE A 157 -6.24 23.31 2.37
CA PHE A 157 -6.58 23.51 3.78
C PHE A 157 -8.07 23.82 4.05
N PRO A 158 -8.71 24.76 3.33
CA PRO A 158 -10.10 25.15 3.61
C PRO A 158 -11.10 24.00 3.45
N LEU A 159 -10.70 22.93 2.75
CA LEU A 159 -11.51 21.74 2.59
C LEU A 159 -11.54 20.90 3.87
N PHE A 160 -10.52 20.92 4.71
CA PHE A 160 -10.50 20.08 5.91
C PHE A 160 -11.55 20.53 6.93
N LYS A 161 -12.42 19.59 7.30
CA LYS A 161 -13.42 19.77 8.36
C LYS A 161 -12.92 19.24 9.71
N SER A 162 -12.21 18.12 9.68
CA SER A 162 -11.67 17.50 10.89
C SER A 162 -10.50 16.59 10.53
N PHE A 163 -9.47 16.56 11.36
CA PHE A 163 -8.33 15.65 11.34
C PHE A 163 -8.04 15.14 12.75
N TYR A 164 -7.72 13.85 12.87
CA TYR A 164 -7.21 13.25 14.10
C TYR A 164 -6.46 11.95 13.82
N VAL A 165 -5.51 11.63 14.71
CA VAL A 165 -4.94 10.28 14.81
C VAL A 165 -5.87 9.43 15.68
N SER A 166 -6.30 8.28 15.17
CA SER A 166 -7.17 7.38 15.94
C SER A 166 -6.42 6.77 17.12
N GLU A 167 -7.14 6.22 18.09
CA GLU A 167 -6.50 5.34 19.07
C GLU A 167 -5.93 4.11 18.36
N PHE A 168 -4.76 3.64 18.82
CA PHE A 168 -4.13 2.43 18.29
C PHE A 168 -5.08 1.24 18.42
N ASN A 169 -5.28 0.53 17.31
CA ASN A 169 -6.12 -0.66 17.28
C ASN A 169 -5.33 -1.86 16.73
N PRO A 170 -5.02 -2.86 17.57
CA PRO A 170 -4.25 -4.03 17.16
C PRO A 170 -4.96 -4.91 16.11
N LEU A 171 -6.23 -4.65 15.80
CA LEU A 171 -6.95 -5.32 14.71
C LEU A 171 -6.62 -4.75 13.33
N PHE A 172 -6.17 -3.49 13.26
CA PHE A 172 -5.91 -2.79 12.00
C PHE A 172 -4.43 -2.59 11.72
N SER A 173 -3.59 -2.59 12.75
CA SER A 173 -2.13 -2.51 12.60
C SER A 173 -1.44 -3.08 13.83
N ASP A 174 -0.22 -3.53 13.65
CA ASP A 174 0.69 -3.97 14.71
C ASP A 174 1.37 -2.79 15.43
N VAL A 175 1.57 -1.67 14.74
CA VAL A 175 2.29 -0.51 15.28
C VAL A 175 1.67 0.86 14.97
N HIS A 176 0.88 1.02 13.91
CA HIS A 176 0.36 2.31 13.46
C HIS A 176 -1.06 2.60 13.94
N SER A 177 -1.35 3.87 14.11
CA SER A 177 -2.68 4.42 14.37
C SER A 177 -3.18 5.11 13.12
N SER A 178 -4.46 4.93 12.79
CA SER A 178 -5.00 5.45 11.53
C SER A 178 -5.10 6.98 11.54
N LEU A 179 -4.65 7.60 10.46
CA LEU A 179 -4.93 9.01 10.18
C LEU A 179 -6.39 9.13 9.69
N CYS A 180 -7.18 9.95 10.37
CA CYS A 180 -8.60 10.14 10.05
C CYS A 180 -8.84 11.61 9.69
N PHE A 181 -9.29 11.89 8.48
CA PHE A 181 -9.72 13.23 8.07
C PHE A 181 -11.08 13.23 7.40
N LYS A 182 -11.71 14.41 7.36
CA LYS A 182 -12.96 14.68 6.65
C LYS A 182 -12.81 15.97 5.88
N PHE A 183 -13.33 15.99 4.67
CA PHE A 183 -13.48 17.21 3.88
C PHE A 183 -14.88 17.81 4.03
N HIS A 184 -15.01 19.11 3.82
CA HIS A 184 -16.27 19.77 3.55
C HIS A 184 -16.80 19.24 2.21
N ALA A 185 -17.99 18.65 2.23
CA ALA A 185 -18.68 18.29 1.01
C ALA A 185 -19.09 19.58 0.28
N PRO A 186 -18.78 19.76 -1.01
CA PRO A 186 -19.40 20.83 -1.78
C PRO A 186 -20.92 20.61 -1.79
N VAL A 187 -21.68 21.70 -1.62
CA VAL A 187 -23.15 21.69 -1.56
C VAL A 187 -23.79 21.38 -2.92
N ASN A 188 -23.02 21.38 -4.00
CA ASN A 188 -23.49 21.07 -5.33
C ASN A 188 -23.18 19.62 -5.68
N ASN A 189 -24.23 18.92 -6.13
CA ASN A 189 -24.28 17.56 -6.67
C ASN A 189 -22.91 16.92 -6.82
N PHE A 190 -22.63 15.92 -5.98
CA PHE A 190 -21.68 14.86 -6.34
C PHE A 190 -22.17 14.23 -7.64
N THR A 191 -21.75 14.79 -8.77
CA THR A 191 -21.58 13.99 -9.96
C THR A 191 -20.38 13.13 -9.62
N ILE A 192 -20.64 11.94 -9.09
CA ILE A 192 -19.71 10.85 -9.30
C ILE A 192 -19.65 10.82 -10.83
N ASN A 193 -18.60 11.40 -11.41
CA ASN A 193 -18.21 11.03 -12.75
C ASN A 193 -17.73 9.59 -12.62
N SER A 194 -18.69 8.67 -12.47
CA SER A 194 -18.58 7.42 -13.16
C SER A 194 -18.42 7.90 -14.59
N LEU A 195 -17.21 7.80 -15.09
CA LEU A 195 -17.09 7.36 -16.47
C LEU A 195 -18.09 6.22 -16.56
N ASP A 196 -19.21 6.48 -17.26
CA ASP A 196 -20.13 5.47 -17.73
C ASP A 196 -19.31 4.57 -18.64
N ASP A 197 -18.52 3.73 -18.00
CA ASP A 197 -18.06 2.49 -18.55
C ASP A 197 -18.99 1.48 -17.90
N SER A 198 -20.02 1.12 -18.65
CA SER A 198 -21.09 0.19 -18.29
C SER A 198 -20.57 -1.25 -18.08
N SER A 199 -19.40 -1.41 -17.48
CA SER A 199 -18.66 -2.66 -17.31
C SER A 199 -17.99 -2.80 -15.93
N ASN A 200 -17.86 -1.76 -15.11
CA ASN A 200 -17.20 -1.86 -13.80
C ASN A 200 -18.16 -1.76 -12.62
N THR A 201 -18.92 -2.84 -12.39
CA THR A 201 -19.05 -3.33 -11.00
C THR A 201 -17.63 -3.44 -10.44
N PRO A 202 -17.35 -3.15 -9.15
CA PRO A 202 -16.03 -3.38 -8.59
C PRO A 202 -15.68 -4.85 -8.86
N THR A 203 -14.84 -5.11 -9.85
CA THR A 203 -14.35 -6.44 -10.16
C THR A 203 -13.40 -6.74 -9.04
N HIS A 204 -13.96 -7.20 -7.92
CA HIS A 204 -13.18 -7.75 -6.85
C HIS A 204 -12.44 -8.91 -7.48
N VAL A 205 -11.13 -8.74 -7.57
CA VAL A 205 -10.30 -9.67 -8.30
C VAL A 205 -10.42 -11.03 -7.60
N PRO A 206 -10.74 -12.11 -8.34
CA PRO A 206 -10.84 -13.41 -7.74
C PRO A 206 -9.49 -13.82 -7.18
N ARG A 207 -9.46 -14.32 -5.94
CA ARG A 207 -8.24 -14.91 -5.38
C ARG A 207 -7.99 -16.26 -6.03
N TRP A 208 -6.72 -16.59 -6.24
CA TRP A 208 -6.35 -17.94 -6.63
C TRP A 208 -6.86 -18.94 -5.60
N ILE A 209 -7.35 -20.08 -6.07
CA ILE A 209 -7.74 -21.20 -5.22
C ILE A 209 -7.00 -22.42 -5.76
N PRO A 210 -5.96 -22.94 -5.08
CA PRO A 210 -5.14 -24.04 -5.59
C PRO A 210 -5.95 -25.28 -6.00
N THR A 211 -7.04 -25.57 -5.28
CA THR A 211 -7.93 -26.69 -5.57
C THR A 211 -8.70 -26.57 -6.89
N LYS A 212 -8.72 -25.39 -7.52
CA LYS A 212 -9.38 -25.12 -8.80
C LYS A 212 -8.40 -25.00 -9.98
N GLN A 213 -7.12 -25.28 -9.78
CA GLN A 213 -6.07 -25.18 -10.81
C GLN A 213 -6.45 -25.91 -12.10
N ASN A 214 -6.87 -27.17 -12.01
CA ASN A 214 -7.22 -27.97 -13.19
C ASN A 214 -8.43 -27.39 -13.95
N GLN A 215 -9.40 -26.82 -13.24
CA GLN A 215 -10.57 -26.17 -13.85
C GLN A 215 -10.18 -24.88 -14.59
N PHE A 216 -9.18 -24.15 -14.07
CA PHE A 216 -8.62 -22.98 -14.74
C PHE A 216 -7.85 -23.35 -16.01
N ILE A 217 -6.99 -24.36 -15.95
CA ILE A 217 -6.27 -24.89 -17.13
C ILE A 217 -7.26 -25.38 -18.18
N GLU A 218 -8.28 -26.13 -17.78
CA GLU A 218 -9.34 -26.61 -18.68
C GLU A 218 -10.14 -25.45 -19.29
N SER A 219 -10.44 -24.40 -18.51
CA SER A 219 -11.10 -23.20 -19.02
C SER A 219 -10.26 -22.44 -20.05
N ILE A 220 -8.94 -22.42 -19.90
CA ILE A 220 -8.02 -21.85 -20.90
C ILE A 220 -8.10 -22.71 -22.16
N ASN A 221 -7.81 -24.01 -22.05
CA ASN A 221 -7.72 -24.95 -23.18
C ASN A 221 -9.01 -25.05 -24.01
N ASN A 222 -10.17 -24.83 -23.39
CA ASN A 222 -11.46 -24.90 -24.06
C ASN A 222 -11.86 -23.61 -24.81
N ASP A 223 -11.08 -22.52 -24.72
CA ASP A 223 -11.36 -21.27 -25.43
C ASP A 223 -10.76 -21.27 -26.85
N VAL A 224 -11.24 -22.20 -27.68
CA VAL A 224 -10.75 -22.46 -29.05
C VAL A 224 -10.75 -21.19 -29.91
N THR A 225 -11.78 -20.35 -29.78
CA THR A 225 -11.92 -19.09 -30.53
C THR A 225 -10.79 -18.11 -30.25
N MET A 226 -10.35 -18.03 -28.99
CA MET A 226 -9.29 -17.13 -28.58
C MET A 226 -7.92 -17.63 -29.06
N PHE A 227 -7.68 -18.94 -28.98
CA PHE A 227 -6.46 -19.57 -29.49
C PHE A 227 -6.28 -19.34 -30.98
N THR A 228 -7.31 -19.60 -31.79
CA THR A 228 -7.25 -19.36 -33.25
C THR A 228 -6.96 -17.88 -33.57
N THR A 229 -7.47 -16.96 -32.75
CA THR A 229 -7.20 -15.52 -32.90
C THR A 229 -5.74 -15.18 -32.58
N ILE A 230 -5.19 -15.74 -31.50
CA ILE A 230 -3.79 -15.55 -31.09
C ILE A 230 -2.85 -16.17 -32.13
N GLU A 231 -3.12 -17.40 -32.59
CA GLU A 231 -2.34 -18.07 -33.65
C GLU A 231 -2.34 -17.27 -34.95
N SER A 232 -3.48 -16.71 -35.37
CA SER A 232 -3.53 -15.85 -36.56
C SER A 232 -2.67 -14.60 -36.42
N LEU A 233 -2.61 -13.99 -35.23
CA LEU A 233 -1.78 -12.81 -34.98
C LEU A 233 -0.29 -13.16 -34.93
N LEU A 234 0.06 -14.35 -34.43
CA LEU A 234 1.43 -14.86 -34.43
C LEU A 234 1.89 -15.20 -35.86
N ASN A 235 1.04 -15.82 -36.67
CA ASN A 235 1.35 -16.08 -38.08
C ASN A 235 1.53 -14.77 -38.87
N GLU A 236 0.73 -13.73 -38.59
CA GLU A 236 0.92 -12.41 -39.21
C GLU A 236 2.25 -11.76 -38.81
N LEU A 237 2.76 -12.07 -37.61
CA LEU A 237 4.08 -11.65 -37.17
C LEU A 237 5.17 -12.41 -37.92
N ASP A 238 5.05 -13.73 -38.10
CA ASP A 238 6.06 -14.53 -38.79
C ASP A 238 6.15 -14.23 -40.29
N GLU A 239 5.03 -13.89 -40.94
CA GLU A 239 5.00 -13.54 -42.37
C GLU A 239 5.63 -12.17 -42.68
N LYS A 240 5.63 -11.25 -41.72
CA LYS A 240 6.25 -9.92 -41.85
C LYS A 240 7.71 -10.01 -41.39
N GLY A 241 8.63 -10.29 -42.30
CA GLY A 241 10.06 -10.46 -41.97
C GLY A 241 10.68 -9.35 -41.08
N GLN A 242 11.80 -9.69 -40.43
CA GLN A 242 12.49 -8.87 -39.43
C GLN A 242 12.66 -7.41 -39.89
N GLY A 243 12.02 -6.48 -39.15
CA GLY A 243 12.12 -5.03 -39.35
C GLY A 243 10.81 -4.30 -39.69
N GLN A 244 9.70 -5.01 -39.89
CA GLN A 244 8.37 -4.40 -40.13
C GLN A 244 7.36 -4.57 -38.97
N HIS A 245 7.75 -5.20 -37.86
CA HIS A 245 6.86 -5.31 -36.71
C HIS A 245 6.67 -3.94 -36.06
N THR A 246 5.42 -3.51 -35.94
CA THR A 246 5.08 -2.30 -35.19
C THR A 246 4.80 -2.67 -33.74
N LYS A 247 5.13 -1.75 -32.81
CA LYS A 247 4.77 -1.84 -31.38
C LYS A 247 3.29 -2.22 -31.17
N ASN A 248 2.42 -1.78 -32.08
CA ASN A 248 0.99 -2.03 -32.03
C ASN A 248 0.62 -3.51 -32.23
N THR A 249 1.34 -4.24 -33.08
CA THR A 249 1.09 -5.66 -33.33
C THR A 249 1.46 -6.51 -32.10
N ILE A 250 2.62 -6.23 -31.49
CA ILE A 250 3.05 -6.90 -30.25
C ILE A 250 2.07 -6.62 -29.11
N ASN A 251 1.67 -5.35 -28.92
CA ASN A 251 0.67 -4.99 -27.91
C ASN A 251 -0.67 -5.69 -28.13
N SER A 252 -1.06 -5.95 -29.37
CA SER A 252 -2.31 -6.63 -29.70
C SER A 252 -2.27 -8.11 -29.29
N VAL A 253 -1.15 -8.80 -29.54
CA VAL A 253 -0.94 -10.18 -29.08
C VAL A 253 -0.97 -10.25 -27.55
N VAL A 254 -0.20 -9.39 -26.88
CA VAL A 254 -0.15 -9.35 -25.40
C VAL A 254 -1.54 -9.08 -24.81
N SER A 255 -2.30 -8.14 -25.39
CA SER A 255 -3.66 -7.85 -24.94
C SER A 255 -4.59 -9.06 -25.08
N LYS A 256 -4.49 -9.83 -26.17
CA LYS A 256 -5.33 -11.01 -26.40
C LYS A 256 -4.99 -12.16 -25.48
N VAL A 257 -3.71 -12.36 -25.18
CA VAL A 257 -3.26 -13.32 -24.16
C VAL A 257 -3.76 -12.91 -22.77
N GLY A 258 -3.68 -11.63 -22.42
CA GLY A 258 -4.22 -11.12 -21.15
C GLY A 258 -5.73 -11.32 -21.01
N GLU A 259 -6.50 -11.06 -22.06
CA GLU A 259 -7.95 -11.30 -22.07
C GLU A 259 -8.30 -12.80 -21.88
N LEU A 260 -7.49 -13.72 -22.42
CA LEU A 260 -7.70 -15.17 -22.28
C LEU A 260 -7.64 -15.61 -20.81
N PHE A 261 -6.60 -15.15 -20.12
CA PHE A 261 -6.43 -15.42 -18.69
C PHE A 261 -7.55 -14.79 -17.86
N LYS A 262 -7.92 -13.53 -18.16
CA LYS A 262 -8.98 -12.82 -17.44
C LYS A 262 -10.34 -13.52 -17.57
N ASN A 263 -10.68 -13.99 -18.76
CA ASN A 263 -11.95 -14.68 -19.01
C ASN A 263 -12.00 -16.04 -18.32
N SER A 264 -10.90 -16.79 -18.34
CA SER A 264 -10.79 -18.07 -17.66
C SER A 264 -10.88 -17.91 -16.14
N ALA A 265 -10.26 -16.87 -15.59
CA ALA A 265 -10.29 -16.58 -14.16
C ALA A 265 -11.72 -16.23 -13.71
N LYS A 266 -12.43 -15.40 -14.48
CA LYS A 266 -13.83 -15.07 -14.20
C LYS A 266 -14.74 -16.31 -14.18
N LYS A 267 -14.59 -17.22 -15.16
CA LYS A 267 -15.37 -18.45 -15.26
C LYS A 267 -15.18 -19.37 -14.04
N VAL A 268 -13.94 -19.52 -13.57
CA VAL A 268 -13.59 -20.52 -12.54
C VAL A 268 -13.73 -19.98 -11.12
N PHE A 269 -13.42 -18.71 -10.90
CA PHE A 269 -13.33 -18.12 -9.56
C PHE A 269 -14.51 -17.20 -9.21
N GLY A 270 -15.38 -16.83 -10.17
CA GLY A 270 -16.51 -15.93 -9.94
C GLY A 270 -17.89 -16.61 -9.91
N SER A 271 -18.47 -16.83 -8.71
CA SER A 271 -19.92 -17.05 -8.56
C SER A 271 -20.49 -16.41 -7.28
N GLU A 272 -21.74 -15.90 -7.34
CA GLU A 272 -22.45 -15.27 -6.22
C GLU A 272 -22.72 -16.21 -5.03
N GLU A 273 -22.69 -17.53 -5.25
CA GLU A 273 -22.98 -18.53 -4.22
C GLU A 273 -21.85 -18.63 -3.18
N ASN A 274 -20.60 -18.46 -3.60
CA ASN A 274 -19.43 -18.39 -2.70
C ASN A 274 -19.47 -17.13 -1.82
N ARG A 275 -20.02 -16.03 -2.36
CA ARG A 275 -20.18 -14.75 -1.66
C ARG A 275 -21.09 -14.88 -0.44
N ASP A 276 -22.22 -15.57 -0.61
CA ASP A 276 -23.20 -15.75 0.47
C ASP A 276 -22.74 -16.74 1.53
N ALA A 277 -22.06 -17.82 1.13
CA ALA A 277 -21.43 -18.76 2.06
C ALA A 277 -20.37 -18.07 2.92
N MET A 278 -19.49 -17.27 2.32
CA MET A 278 -18.43 -16.54 3.02
C MET A 278 -19.00 -15.46 3.95
N ARG A 279 -20.00 -14.69 3.48
CA ARG A 279 -20.66 -13.67 4.32
C ARG A 279 -21.36 -14.29 5.53
N LYS A 280 -21.97 -15.47 5.38
CA LYS A 280 -22.58 -16.23 6.49
C LYS A 280 -21.50 -16.74 7.45
N ALA A 281 -20.39 -17.27 6.95
CA ALA A 281 -19.27 -17.75 7.77
C ALA A 281 -18.62 -16.61 8.59
N SER A 282 -18.31 -15.46 7.97
CA SER A 282 -17.75 -14.30 8.69
C SER A 282 -18.70 -13.76 9.77
N LYS A 283 -20.02 -13.69 9.49
CA LYS A 283 -21.01 -13.29 10.48
C LYS A 283 -21.05 -14.27 11.67
N LYS A 284 -20.98 -15.58 11.41
CA LYS A 284 -20.98 -16.61 12.45
C LYS A 284 -19.72 -16.51 13.33
N TYR A 285 -18.56 -16.36 12.71
CA TYR A 285 -17.29 -16.17 13.40
C TYR A 285 -17.30 -14.91 14.30
N LYS A 286 -17.70 -13.76 13.74
CA LYS A 286 -17.81 -12.49 14.49
C LYS A 286 -18.76 -12.62 15.68
N THR A 287 -19.87 -13.32 15.50
CA THR A 287 -20.84 -13.57 16.58
C THR A 287 -20.23 -14.42 17.70
N GLN A 288 -19.50 -15.48 17.36
CA GLN A 288 -18.83 -16.32 18.36
C GLN A 288 -17.74 -15.54 19.13
N MET A 289 -16.92 -14.76 18.43
CA MET A 289 -15.89 -13.91 19.04
C MET A 289 -16.50 -12.89 20.01
N ASN A 290 -17.52 -12.16 19.58
CA ASN A 290 -18.22 -11.20 20.44
C ASN A 290 -18.84 -11.87 21.66
N THR A 291 -19.37 -13.09 21.51
CA THR A 291 -19.94 -13.86 22.63
C THR A 291 -18.86 -14.25 23.63
N LYS A 292 -17.70 -14.71 23.18
CA LYS A 292 -16.57 -15.08 24.04
C LYS A 292 -15.99 -13.85 24.75
N TYR A 293 -15.85 -12.73 24.05
CA TYR A 293 -15.37 -11.48 24.62
C TYR A 293 -16.32 -10.95 25.70
N LYS A 294 -17.63 -10.88 25.43
CA LYS A 294 -18.64 -10.47 26.42
C LYS A 294 -18.65 -11.38 27.64
N LYS A 295 -18.50 -12.69 27.45
CA LYS A 295 -18.39 -13.65 28.57
C LYS A 295 -17.14 -13.42 29.41
N LEU A 296 -16.01 -13.13 28.78
CA LEU A 296 -14.75 -12.80 29.47
C LEU A 296 -14.90 -11.51 30.29
N GLN A 297 -15.49 -10.47 29.71
CA GLN A 297 -15.74 -9.21 30.38
C GLN A 297 -16.68 -9.40 31.58
N HIS A 298 -17.79 -10.12 31.39
CA HIS A 298 -18.73 -10.40 32.47
C HIS A 298 -18.08 -11.17 33.63
N ASN A 299 -17.28 -12.19 33.32
CA ASN A 299 -16.55 -12.94 34.34
C ASN A 299 -15.55 -12.05 35.09
N CYS A 300 -14.86 -11.14 34.39
CA CYS A 300 -13.96 -10.17 35.02
C CYS A 300 -14.69 -9.22 35.96
N GLU A 301 -15.85 -8.70 35.54
CA GLU A 301 -16.68 -7.84 36.37
C GLU A 301 -17.21 -8.57 37.61
N GLN A 302 -17.63 -9.83 37.47
CA GLN A 302 -18.04 -10.66 38.60
C GLN A 302 -16.88 -10.94 39.56
N ASP A 303 -15.71 -11.31 39.04
CA ASP A 303 -14.51 -11.54 39.85
C ASP A 303 -14.12 -10.28 40.62
N LEU A 304 -14.15 -9.11 39.99
CA LEU A 304 -13.86 -7.82 40.64
C LEU A 304 -14.90 -7.49 41.72
N ARG A 305 -16.20 -7.65 41.43
CA ARG A 305 -17.28 -7.40 42.40
C ARG A 305 -17.21 -8.34 43.60
N ASN A 306 -16.81 -9.60 43.39
CA ASN A 306 -16.63 -10.60 44.45
C ASN A 306 -15.34 -10.39 45.27
N THR A 307 -14.48 -9.44 44.88
CA THR A 307 -13.25 -9.09 45.61
C THR A 307 -13.45 -7.92 46.60
N THR A 308 -14.69 -7.68 47.03
CA THR A 308 -15.14 -6.56 47.88
C THR A 308 -14.62 -6.54 49.33
N LYS A 309 -13.68 -7.41 49.70
CA LYS A 309 -12.92 -7.33 50.97
C LYS A 309 -11.45 -6.99 50.69
N PRO A 310 -10.74 -6.32 51.62
CA PRO A 310 -9.49 -5.60 51.36
C PRO A 310 -8.27 -6.53 51.21
N ASP A 311 -8.42 -7.67 50.54
CA ASP A 311 -7.29 -8.45 50.08
C ASP A 311 -6.72 -7.80 48.82
N ARG A 312 -5.92 -6.75 49.06
CA ARG A 312 -5.22 -6.00 48.02
C ARG A 312 -4.42 -6.95 47.12
N LYS A 313 -3.88 -8.06 47.65
CA LYS A 313 -3.12 -9.03 46.85
C LYS A 313 -4.02 -9.78 45.86
N LYS A 314 -5.22 -10.18 46.27
CA LYS A 314 -6.18 -10.86 45.38
C LYS A 314 -6.70 -9.92 44.29
N PHE A 315 -7.00 -8.66 44.65
CA PHE A 315 -7.39 -7.62 43.69
C PHE A 315 -6.30 -7.38 42.64
N TRP A 316 -5.06 -7.16 43.08
CA TRP A 316 -3.92 -7.00 42.18
C TRP A 316 -3.61 -8.28 41.37
N LYS A 317 -3.89 -9.48 41.89
CA LYS A 317 -3.74 -10.73 41.15
C LYS A 317 -4.77 -10.87 40.01
N ILE A 318 -6.01 -10.43 40.23
CA ILE A 318 -7.06 -10.38 39.20
C ILE A 318 -6.68 -9.34 38.13
N LEU A 319 -6.33 -8.12 38.54
CA LEU A 319 -5.84 -7.08 37.63
C LEU A 319 -4.60 -7.53 36.84
N ASN A 320 -3.64 -8.18 37.48
CA ASN A 320 -2.42 -8.66 36.81
C ASN A 320 -2.65 -9.89 35.94
N ARG A 321 -3.71 -10.68 36.16
CA ARG A 321 -4.12 -11.75 35.25
C ARG A 321 -4.58 -11.18 33.90
N PHE A 322 -5.23 -10.02 33.90
CA PHE A 322 -5.70 -9.36 32.68
C PHE A 322 -4.71 -8.32 32.12
N ARG A 323 -3.85 -7.74 32.97
CA ARG A 323 -2.78 -6.80 32.58
C ARG A 323 -1.54 -7.51 32.06
N LYS A 324 -1.28 -8.75 32.50
CA LYS A 324 -0.45 -9.66 31.72
C LYS A 324 -1.19 -9.92 30.41
N ARG A 325 -0.85 -9.15 29.37
CA ARG A 325 -0.44 -9.81 28.14
C ARG A 325 0.40 -10.99 28.62
N GLU A 326 0.05 -12.21 28.25
CA GLU A 326 1.08 -13.21 28.18
C GLU A 326 2.22 -12.50 27.42
N LYS A 327 3.28 -12.07 28.14
CA LYS A 327 4.61 -12.30 27.63
C LYS A 327 4.50 -13.76 27.30
N ASN A 328 4.31 -14.06 26.01
CA ASN A 328 4.12 -15.40 25.53
C ASN A 328 5.04 -16.22 26.41
N LYS A 329 4.47 -17.08 27.28
CA LYS A 329 5.19 -18.31 27.55
C LYS A 329 5.43 -18.76 26.15
N ASN A 330 6.69 -18.73 25.72
CA ASN A 330 7.08 -19.24 24.44
C ASN A 330 6.22 -20.50 24.29
N VAL A 331 5.25 -20.42 23.38
CA VAL A 331 4.81 -21.65 22.76
C VAL A 331 6.11 -22.02 22.10
N ASP A 332 6.88 -22.89 22.77
CA ASP A 332 8.17 -23.40 22.33
C ASP A 332 7.87 -24.26 21.11
N ILE A 333 7.34 -23.63 20.07
CA ILE A 333 7.46 -24.00 18.70
C ILE A 333 8.69 -23.23 18.28
N THR A 334 9.81 -23.93 18.29
CA THR A 334 11.04 -23.41 17.72
C THR A 334 10.83 -23.21 16.22
N ILE A 335 11.67 -22.39 15.59
CA ILE A 335 11.64 -22.20 14.13
C ILE A 335 11.79 -23.55 13.44
N GLU A 336 12.53 -24.49 14.02
CA GLU A 336 12.72 -25.84 13.53
C GLU A 336 11.44 -26.68 13.61
N GLN A 337 10.63 -26.53 14.66
CA GLN A 337 9.33 -27.20 14.77
C GLN A 337 8.30 -26.62 13.79
N LEU A 338 8.35 -25.30 13.57
CA LEU A 338 7.54 -24.63 12.56
C LEU A 338 7.96 -25.08 11.15
N TYR A 339 9.26 -25.11 10.90
CA TYR A 339 9.88 -25.54 9.65
C TYR A 339 9.55 -27.01 9.35
N GLU A 340 9.72 -27.93 10.30
CA GLU A 340 9.38 -29.34 10.09
C GLU A 340 7.88 -29.57 9.90
N TYR A 341 7.03 -28.80 10.59
CA TYR A 341 5.59 -28.84 10.36
C TYR A 341 5.25 -28.44 8.92
N PHE A 342 5.76 -27.30 8.44
CA PHE A 342 5.52 -26.84 7.06
C PHE A 342 6.22 -27.70 6.00
N ARG A 343 7.41 -28.23 6.29
CA ARG A 343 8.11 -29.20 5.46
C ARG A 343 7.32 -30.50 5.33
N SER A 344 6.70 -30.97 6.41
CA SER A 344 5.86 -32.17 6.40
C SER A 344 4.54 -31.96 5.65
N LEU A 345 3.96 -30.76 5.70
CA LEU A 345 2.78 -30.38 4.92
C LEU A 345 3.08 -30.31 3.41
N ASN A 346 4.31 -29.97 3.05
CA ASN A 346 4.76 -29.83 1.66
C ASN A 346 5.47 -31.08 1.11
N LYS A 347 5.56 -32.16 1.90
CA LYS A 347 5.95 -33.48 1.39
C LYS A 347 4.75 -34.11 0.67
N ASN A 348 4.45 -33.60 -0.53
CA ASN A 348 3.79 -34.43 -1.53
C ASN A 348 4.84 -35.33 -2.20
N ASP A 349 4.45 -36.57 -2.48
CA ASP A 349 5.27 -37.68 -2.96
C ASP A 349 5.91 -37.43 -4.34
N CYS A 350 6.98 -36.65 -4.41
CA CYS A 350 7.92 -36.67 -5.52
C CYS A 350 9.35 -36.78 -4.95
N GLU A 351 9.89 -37.98 -5.01
CA GLU A 351 11.33 -38.20 -4.94
C GLU A 351 11.96 -37.47 -6.12
N ASP A 352 12.66 -36.35 -5.88
CA ASP A 352 13.71 -35.88 -6.79
C ASP A 352 14.77 -35.08 -6.00
N ASP A 353 16.00 -35.36 -6.37
CA ASP A 353 17.29 -35.26 -5.69
C ASP A 353 17.82 -33.80 -5.53
N PRO A 354 18.37 -33.35 -4.37
CA PRO A 354 18.73 -31.95 -4.16
C PRO A 354 20.14 -31.52 -4.62
N ASP A 355 20.95 -32.37 -5.26
CA ASP A 355 22.40 -32.09 -5.40
C ASP A 355 22.90 -31.57 -6.77
N HIS A 356 22.05 -31.14 -7.71
CA HIS A 356 22.53 -30.87 -9.09
C HIS A 356 22.49 -29.45 -9.68
N LEU A 357 22.33 -28.37 -8.91
CA LEU A 357 22.20 -27.02 -9.53
C LEU A 357 23.19 -25.92 -9.13
N ASN A 358 24.34 -26.22 -8.52
CA ASN A 358 25.19 -25.14 -8.00
C ASN A 358 26.69 -25.09 -8.37
N GLU A 359 27.18 -25.82 -9.38
CA GLU A 359 28.64 -25.80 -9.67
C GLU A 359 29.13 -25.47 -11.10
N SER A 360 28.30 -25.22 -12.11
CA SER A 360 28.82 -25.19 -13.51
C SER A 360 28.74 -23.86 -14.28
N VAL A 361 28.42 -22.71 -13.68
CA VAL A 361 28.22 -21.47 -14.47
C VAL A 361 29.50 -20.64 -14.67
N HIS A 362 30.59 -20.92 -13.95
CA HIS A 362 31.78 -20.06 -14.01
C HIS A 362 32.81 -20.34 -15.12
N ASN A 363 32.54 -21.26 -16.06
CA ASN A 363 33.53 -21.66 -17.08
C ASN A 363 32.98 -21.90 -18.51
N LEU A 364 31.93 -21.20 -18.94
CA LEU A 364 31.42 -21.33 -20.31
C LEU A 364 31.85 -20.16 -21.20
N ASP A 365 32.40 -20.50 -22.36
CA ASP A 365 32.88 -19.60 -23.40
C ASP A 365 31.74 -18.71 -23.93
N ASN A 366 31.97 -17.42 -24.11
CA ASN A 366 30.93 -16.43 -24.42
C ASN A 366 30.15 -16.74 -25.72
N GLN A 367 30.78 -17.47 -26.65
CA GLN A 367 30.12 -17.88 -27.89
C GLN A 367 29.04 -18.95 -27.65
N VAL A 368 29.24 -19.85 -26.69
CA VAL A 368 28.26 -20.88 -26.32
C VAL A 368 27.06 -20.26 -25.59
N ILE A 369 27.29 -19.20 -24.82
CA ILE A 369 26.20 -18.47 -24.14
C ILE A 369 25.32 -17.74 -25.17
N ILE A 370 25.91 -17.15 -26.20
CA ILE A 370 25.16 -16.49 -27.28
C ILE A 370 24.33 -17.52 -28.05
N ASP A 371 24.92 -18.66 -28.42
CA ASP A 371 24.20 -19.71 -29.15
C ASP A 371 23.05 -20.33 -28.32
N ILE A 372 23.18 -20.39 -26.99
CA ILE A 372 22.11 -20.83 -26.08
C ILE A 372 20.99 -19.78 -25.97
N LEU A 373 21.34 -18.49 -25.95
CA LEU A 373 20.35 -17.40 -25.84
C LEU A 373 19.58 -17.17 -27.15
N ASP A 374 20.17 -17.53 -28.29
CA ASP A 374 19.56 -17.43 -29.62
C ASP A 374 18.78 -18.69 -30.04
N CYS A 375 18.65 -19.70 -29.17
CA CYS A 375 17.82 -20.88 -29.44
C CYS A 375 16.31 -20.58 -29.40
N GLU A 376 15.53 -21.32 -30.18
CA GLU A 376 14.07 -21.25 -30.14
C GLU A 376 13.54 -21.66 -28.75
N ILE A 377 12.75 -20.78 -28.14
CA ILE A 377 12.12 -21.05 -26.84
C ILE A 377 11.13 -22.20 -26.99
N THR A 378 11.35 -23.28 -26.25
CA THR A 378 10.51 -24.48 -26.32
C THR A 378 9.33 -24.41 -25.34
N GLY A 379 8.24 -25.12 -25.65
CA GLY A 379 7.08 -25.22 -24.76
C GLY A 379 7.42 -25.83 -23.38
N GLU A 380 8.45 -26.68 -23.29
CA GLU A 380 8.91 -27.25 -22.02
C GLU A 380 9.64 -26.23 -21.15
N GLU A 381 10.44 -25.34 -21.74
CA GLU A 381 11.07 -24.22 -21.02
C GLU A 381 10.03 -23.23 -20.50
N ILE A 382 9.01 -22.93 -21.30
CA ILE A 382 7.88 -22.09 -20.86
C ILE A 382 7.17 -22.75 -19.68
N CYS A 383 6.88 -24.05 -19.76
CA CYS A 383 6.27 -24.80 -18.65
C CYS A 383 7.15 -24.78 -17.38
N LYS A 384 8.47 -24.97 -17.50
CA LYS A 384 9.41 -24.88 -16.37
C LYS A 384 9.49 -23.47 -15.77
N ALA A 385 9.52 -22.44 -16.62
CA ALA A 385 9.50 -21.04 -16.19
C ALA A 385 8.20 -20.73 -15.44
N ILE A 386 7.05 -21.15 -15.97
CA ILE A 386 5.73 -21.03 -15.33
C ILE A 386 5.72 -21.75 -13.97
N GLN A 387 6.28 -22.95 -13.88
CA GLN A 387 6.37 -23.71 -12.62
C GLN A 387 7.26 -23.00 -11.58
N SER A 388 8.34 -22.35 -12.01
CA SER A 388 9.26 -21.62 -11.13
C SER A 388 8.78 -20.22 -10.70
N LEU A 389 7.79 -19.65 -11.39
CA LEU A 389 7.23 -18.31 -11.09
C LEU A 389 6.33 -18.27 -9.85
N ASN A 390 6.04 -19.42 -9.22
CA ASN A 390 5.13 -19.53 -8.06
C ASN A 390 5.77 -19.32 -6.68
N ASN A 391 6.94 -18.68 -6.60
CA ASN A 391 7.55 -18.32 -5.30
C ASN A 391 7.48 -16.79 -5.07
N ASP A 392 6.51 -16.37 -4.25
CA ASP A 392 6.50 -15.09 -3.53
C ASP A 392 6.64 -13.80 -4.36
N LYS A 393 6.01 -13.72 -5.54
CA LYS A 393 5.95 -12.47 -6.34
C LYS A 393 4.56 -11.81 -6.31
N ALA A 394 4.53 -10.51 -6.59
CA ALA A 394 3.31 -9.69 -6.70
C ALA A 394 2.37 -10.24 -7.79
N PRO A 395 1.04 -10.02 -7.68
CA PRO A 395 0.08 -10.37 -8.73
C PRO A 395 0.51 -9.80 -10.08
N GLY A 396 0.48 -10.62 -11.12
CA GLY A 396 0.79 -10.19 -12.49
C GLY A 396 -0.38 -9.47 -13.15
N ASP A 397 -0.27 -9.22 -14.46
CA ASP A 397 -1.33 -8.60 -15.28
C ASP A 397 -2.61 -9.47 -15.41
N ASP A 398 -2.58 -10.70 -14.89
CA ASP A 398 -3.75 -11.57 -14.73
C ASP A 398 -4.65 -11.15 -13.56
N GLU A 399 -4.20 -10.17 -12.76
CA GLU A 399 -4.82 -9.63 -11.56
C GLU A 399 -4.92 -10.67 -10.40
N ILE A 400 -4.47 -11.91 -10.59
CA ILE A 400 -4.66 -12.98 -9.60
C ILE A 400 -3.69 -12.80 -8.42
N VAL A 401 -4.23 -12.65 -7.21
CA VAL A 401 -3.43 -12.50 -5.97
C VAL A 401 -3.00 -13.86 -5.43
N ASN A 402 -1.70 -14.05 -5.21
CA ASN A 402 -1.11 -15.22 -4.54
C ASN A 402 -1.60 -15.36 -3.07
N GLU A 403 -1.78 -16.59 -2.59
CA GLU A 403 -2.11 -16.87 -1.17
C GLU A 403 -0.89 -16.71 -0.25
N PHE A 404 -1.15 -16.41 1.03
CA PHE A 404 -0.19 -16.43 2.14
C PHE A 404 -0.24 -17.75 2.90
#